data_AF-A0A0F7RTE2-F1
#
_entry.id   AF-A0A0F7RTE2-F1
#
_cell.length_a   1.000
_cell.length_b   1.000
_cell.length_c   1.000
_cell.angle_alpha   90.00
_cell.angle_beta   90.00
_cell.angle_gamma   90.00
#
_symmetry.space_group_name_H-M   'P 1'
#
loop_
_entity.id
_entity.type
_entity.pdbx_description
1 polymer ?
#
loop_
_entity_poly.entity_id
_entity_poly.type
_entity_poly.pdbx_seq_one_letter_code
_entity_poly.pdbx_strand_id
1 'polypeptide(L)'
;NDWNKPYKKSARVVGDVIGKYHPHGDSVVYDTIVRMAQDFSMRYMLVDGQGNFGSVDGDSAAAMRYTEVRMARISHELLADLDKETVDWVPNYDGTEMIPAVMPTKVPNLLVNGSSGIAVGMATNIPPHNLTEIVNGCLALIENGSLTIDELMSYITGPDFPTGGIINGRSGIVQLTAPVVAPSMYVPRPKW
;
A
#
# COMPACT_ATOMS: atom_id res chain seq x y z
N ASN A 1 16.69 -6.46 3.63
CA ASN A 1 16.38 -7.67 2.80
C ASN A 1 16.32 -7.18 1.37
N ASP A 2 17.47 -6.89 0.77
CA ASP A 2 17.59 -5.88 -0.29
C ASP A 2 17.40 -6.50 -1.68
N TRP A 3 16.95 -5.70 -2.66
CA TRP A 3 16.64 -6.19 -4.01
C TRP A 3 17.85 -6.80 -4.73
N ASN A 4 19.07 -6.39 -4.39
CA ASN A 4 20.31 -6.88 -5.01
C ASN A 4 20.96 -8.03 -4.21
N LYS A 5 20.28 -8.56 -3.19
CA LYS A 5 20.72 -9.70 -2.40
C LYS A 5 19.91 -10.96 -2.77
N PRO A 6 20.40 -12.17 -2.44
CA PRO A 6 19.65 -13.41 -2.61
C PRO A 6 18.32 -13.37 -1.86
N TYR A 7 17.33 -14.10 -2.38
CA TYR A 7 16.04 -14.29 -1.71
C TYR A 7 16.20 -14.99 -0.35
N LYS A 8 15.24 -14.77 0.55
CA LYS A 8 15.17 -15.43 1.86
C LYS A 8 13.85 -16.19 1.98
N LYS A 9 13.88 -17.35 2.64
CA LYS A 9 12.66 -18.14 2.93
C LYS A 9 11.58 -17.27 3.58
N SER A 10 10.36 -17.30 3.05
CA SER A 10 9.24 -16.54 3.59
C SER A 10 8.97 -16.90 5.05
N ALA A 11 9.08 -18.18 5.41
CA ALA A 11 8.93 -18.65 6.79
C ALA A 11 9.86 -17.95 7.79
N ARG A 12 11.10 -17.62 7.38
CA ARG A 12 12.03 -16.87 8.24
C ARG A 12 11.55 -15.44 8.46
N VAL A 13 11.14 -14.76 7.39
CA VAL A 13 10.65 -13.38 7.45
C VAL A 13 9.38 -13.28 8.29
N VAL A 14 8.43 -14.20 8.09
CA VAL A 14 7.20 -14.28 8.88
C VAL A 14 7.51 -14.48 10.36
N GLY A 15 8.40 -15.43 10.69
CA GLY A 15 8.83 -15.70 12.06
C GLY A 15 9.44 -14.47 12.75
N ASP A 16 10.32 -13.75 12.06
CA ASP A 16 10.93 -12.52 12.60
C ASP A 16 9.88 -11.42 12.84
N VAL A 17 8.89 -11.27 11.96
CA VAL A 17 7.81 -10.27 12.09
C VAL A 17 6.91 -10.58 13.28
N ILE A 18 6.42 -11.82 13.40
CA ILE A 18 5.50 -12.19 14.49
C ILE A 18 6.20 -12.18 15.85
N GLY A 19 7.47 -12.54 15.90
CA GLY A 19 8.24 -12.61 17.14
C GLY A 19 8.64 -11.25 17.71
N LYS A 20 8.64 -10.18 16.89
CA LYS A 20 9.15 -8.87 17.30
C LYS A 20 8.12 -7.73 17.19
N TYR A 21 7.27 -7.75 16.17
CA TYR A 21 6.53 -6.54 15.76
C TYR A 21 5.02 -6.76 15.62
N HIS A 22 4.57 -7.97 15.29
CA HIS A 22 3.15 -8.22 14.99
C HIS A 22 2.66 -9.51 15.67
N PRO A 23 2.24 -9.46 16.95
CA PRO A 23 1.92 -10.63 17.77
C PRO A 23 0.54 -11.23 17.44
N HIS A 24 0.35 -11.56 16.16
CA HIS A 24 -0.87 -12.14 15.58
C HIS A 24 -0.50 -13.38 14.76
N GLY A 25 -1.49 -14.01 14.12
CA GLY A 25 -1.31 -15.25 13.35
C GLY A 25 -0.25 -15.10 12.25
N ASP A 26 0.52 -16.17 12.02
CA ASP A 26 1.49 -16.24 10.93
C ASP A 26 0.83 -16.16 9.54
N SER A 27 -0.38 -16.71 9.41
CA SER A 27 -1.17 -16.68 8.18
C SER A 27 -1.44 -15.25 7.69
N VAL A 28 -1.86 -14.33 8.56
CA VAL A 28 -2.17 -12.95 8.15
C VAL A 28 -0.93 -12.20 7.65
N VAL A 29 0.23 -12.48 8.25
CA VAL A 29 1.51 -11.91 7.79
C VAL A 29 1.91 -12.50 6.44
N TYR A 30 1.79 -13.83 6.29
CA TYR A 30 2.15 -14.49 5.03
C TYR A 30 1.22 -14.11 3.87
N ASP A 31 -0.09 -14.07 4.09
CA ASP A 31 -1.08 -13.68 3.08
C ASP A 31 -0.86 -12.22 2.63
N THR A 32 -0.45 -11.35 3.57
CA THR A 32 -0.07 -9.97 3.24
C THR A 32 1.19 -9.92 2.38
N ILE A 33 2.21 -10.73 2.69
CA ILE A 33 3.41 -10.88 1.86
C ILE A 33 3.03 -11.37 0.45
N VAL A 34 2.13 -12.37 0.37
CA VAL A 34 1.67 -12.93 -0.89
C VAL A 34 1.02 -11.85 -1.75
N ARG A 35 0.09 -11.09 -1.19
CA ARG A 35 -0.58 -9.99 -1.90
C ARG A 35 0.41 -8.93 -2.41
N MET A 36 1.45 -8.62 -1.63
CA MET A 36 2.48 -7.65 -2.01
C MET A 36 3.44 -8.13 -3.12
N ALA A 37 3.43 -9.43 -3.43
CA ALA A 37 4.25 -10.07 -4.45
C ALA A 37 3.44 -10.48 -5.71
N GLN A 38 2.16 -10.12 -5.78
CA GLN A 38 1.28 -10.40 -6.91
C GLN A 38 1.10 -9.14 -7.77
N ASP A 39 1.52 -9.20 -9.03
CA ASP A 39 1.42 -8.09 -10.00
C ASP A 39 -0.02 -7.80 -10.42
N PHE A 40 -0.90 -8.79 -10.37
CA PHE A 40 -2.34 -8.65 -10.59
C PHE A 40 -3.09 -8.06 -9.39
N SER A 41 -2.49 -8.05 -8.19
CA SER A 41 -3.10 -7.52 -6.97
C SER A 41 -2.63 -6.10 -6.62
N MET A 42 -1.38 -5.74 -6.94
CA MET A 42 -0.81 -4.43 -6.66
C MET A 42 -0.23 -3.80 -7.92
N ARG A 43 -0.54 -2.52 -8.15
CA ARG A 43 -0.05 -1.78 -9.32
C ARG A 43 1.47 -1.66 -9.36
N TYR A 44 2.10 -1.49 -8.19
CA TYR A 44 3.54 -1.50 -7.98
C TYR A 44 3.88 -2.44 -6.82
N MET A 45 4.34 -3.66 -7.14
CA MET A 45 4.71 -4.68 -6.15
C MET A 45 5.80 -4.17 -5.19
N LEU A 46 5.61 -4.42 -3.90
CA LEU A 46 6.56 -4.03 -2.84
C LEU A 46 7.45 -5.22 -2.42
N VAL A 47 7.04 -6.44 -2.73
CA VAL A 47 7.80 -7.66 -2.47
C VAL A 47 8.14 -8.31 -3.81
N ASP A 48 9.39 -8.70 -3.97
CA ASP A 48 9.86 -9.55 -5.07
C ASP A 48 9.88 -10.99 -4.54
N GLY A 49 8.99 -11.83 -5.09
CA GLY A 49 8.78 -13.21 -4.68
C GLY A 49 9.35 -14.23 -5.66
N GLN A 50 9.90 -15.32 -5.13
CA GLN A 50 10.34 -16.49 -5.88
C GLN A 50 9.55 -17.74 -5.42
N GLY A 51 8.90 -18.42 -6.36
CA GLY A 51 8.04 -19.58 -6.13
C GLY A 51 6.61 -19.35 -6.59
N ASN A 52 5.67 -20.19 -6.15
CA ASN A 52 4.26 -20.04 -6.47
C ASN A 52 3.57 -19.10 -5.47
N PHE A 53 3.19 -17.91 -5.95
CA PHE A 53 2.48 -16.87 -5.19
C PHE A 53 0.98 -16.76 -5.57
N GLY A 54 0.42 -17.79 -6.19
CA GLY A 54 -0.97 -17.82 -6.63
C GLY A 54 -1.17 -17.27 -8.04
N SER A 55 -2.42 -17.25 -8.48
CA SER A 55 -2.80 -16.85 -9.85
C SER A 55 -4.07 -16.01 -9.86
N VAL A 56 -4.36 -15.37 -11.00
CA VAL A 56 -5.59 -14.61 -11.24
C VAL A 56 -6.83 -15.53 -11.24
N ASP A 57 -6.65 -16.82 -11.48
CA ASP A 57 -7.72 -17.83 -11.50
C ASP A 57 -8.17 -18.25 -10.09
N GLY A 58 -7.55 -17.69 -9.04
CA GLY A 58 -7.89 -17.95 -7.65
C GLY A 58 -7.05 -19.04 -6.99
N ASP A 59 -5.97 -19.50 -7.65
CA ASP A 59 -5.04 -20.43 -7.03
C ASP A 59 -4.35 -19.79 -5.82
N SER A 60 -4.34 -20.50 -4.70
CA SER A 60 -3.62 -20.08 -3.50
C SER A 60 -2.11 -20.20 -3.69
N ALA A 61 -1.36 -19.35 -2.98
CA ALA A 61 0.09 -19.46 -2.93
C ALA A 61 0.54 -20.79 -2.30
N ALA A 62 1.73 -21.25 -2.65
CA ALA A 62 2.37 -22.36 -1.95
C ALA A 62 2.67 -21.98 -0.49
N ALA A 63 2.83 -22.98 0.38
CA ALA A 63 3.18 -22.73 1.78
C ALA A 63 4.50 -21.96 1.94
N MET A 64 4.62 -21.13 2.98
CA MET A 64 5.77 -20.23 3.24
C MET A 64 7.15 -20.92 3.38
N ARG A 65 7.18 -22.25 3.49
CA ARG A 65 8.42 -23.05 3.46
C ARG A 65 8.99 -23.24 2.04
N TYR A 66 8.16 -23.07 1.01
CA TYR A 66 8.55 -23.24 -0.39
C TYR A 66 8.84 -21.91 -1.08
N THR A 67 8.23 -20.81 -0.63
CA THR A 67 8.42 -19.49 -1.21
C THR A 67 9.60 -18.75 -0.59
N GLU A 68 10.17 -17.85 -1.37
CA GLU A 68 11.23 -16.94 -0.93
C GLU A 68 10.90 -15.51 -1.34
N VAL A 69 11.35 -14.54 -0.56
CA VAL A 69 11.06 -13.12 -0.77
C VAL A 69 12.26 -12.23 -0.50
N ARG A 70 12.31 -11.13 -1.22
CA ARG A 70 13.13 -9.95 -0.93
C ARG A 70 12.34 -8.68 -1.23
N MET A 71 12.87 -7.52 -0.86
CA MET A 71 12.23 -6.25 -1.22
C MET A 71 12.34 -6.01 -2.73
N ALA A 72 11.24 -5.55 -3.33
CA ALA A 72 11.29 -4.97 -4.67
C ALA A 72 12.11 -3.66 -4.65
N ARG A 73 12.62 -3.24 -5.81
CA ARG A 73 13.44 -2.01 -5.92
C ARG A 73 12.73 -0.78 -5.37
N ILE A 74 11.44 -0.60 -5.67
CA ILE A 74 10.64 0.55 -5.23
C ILE A 74 10.50 0.62 -3.70
N SER A 75 10.56 -0.51 -3.00
CA SER A 75 10.43 -0.55 -1.54
C SER A 75 11.62 0.08 -0.82
N HIS A 76 12.78 0.18 -1.47
CA HIS A 76 13.90 0.98 -0.92
C HIS A 76 13.57 2.47 -0.88
N GLU A 77 12.75 2.98 -1.79
CA GLU A 77 12.32 4.40 -1.77
C GLU A 77 11.31 4.68 -0.65
N LEU A 78 10.62 3.65 -0.14
CA LEU A 78 9.77 3.78 1.05
C LEU A 78 10.59 3.88 2.35
N LEU A 79 11.77 3.25 2.37
CA LEU A 79 12.63 3.13 3.55
C LEU A 79 13.85 4.06 3.51
N ALA A 80 14.01 4.84 2.44
CA ALA A 80 15.17 5.67 2.22
C ALA A 80 15.34 6.68 3.37
N ASP A 81 16.59 6.83 3.84
CA ASP A 81 16.98 7.77 4.89
C ASP A 81 16.40 7.50 6.30
N LEU A 82 15.77 6.34 6.53
CA LEU A 82 15.20 5.96 7.82
C LEU A 82 16.21 5.94 8.98
N ASP A 83 17.47 5.66 8.69
CA ASP A 83 18.59 5.63 9.63
C ASP A 83 19.14 7.02 10.00
N LYS A 84 18.61 8.09 9.40
CA LYS A 84 19.06 9.47 9.59
C LYS A 84 18.16 10.27 10.54
N GLU A 85 17.55 9.60 11.51
CA GLU A 85 16.67 10.22 12.52
C GLU A 85 15.52 11.05 11.89
N THR A 86 14.99 10.60 10.75
CA THR A 86 13.97 11.34 9.98
C THR A 86 12.55 11.19 10.51
N VAL A 87 12.33 10.24 11.43
CA VAL A 87 11.01 9.90 11.96
C VAL A 87 11.12 9.53 13.44
N ASP A 88 10.01 9.70 14.16
CA ASP A 88 9.89 9.23 15.53
C ASP A 88 9.85 7.70 15.59
N TRP A 89 10.46 7.16 16.64
CA TRP A 89 10.45 5.74 16.95
C TRP A 89 9.61 5.47 18.19
N VAL A 90 8.80 4.43 18.15
CA VAL A 90 7.96 3.98 19.25
C VAL A 90 8.34 2.57 19.69
N PRO A 91 8.22 2.22 20.98
CA PRO A 91 8.42 0.85 21.43
C PRO A 91 7.43 -0.12 20.76
N ASN A 92 7.84 -1.36 20.54
CA ASN A 92 6.96 -2.46 20.12
C ASN A 92 6.02 -2.89 21.26
N TYR A 93 5.25 -3.98 21.04
CA TYR A 93 4.19 -4.41 21.95
C TYR A 93 4.68 -4.85 23.36
N ASP A 94 5.93 -5.28 23.50
CA ASP A 94 6.53 -5.68 24.79
C ASP A 94 7.63 -4.73 25.28
N GLY A 95 7.89 -3.65 24.53
CA GLY A 95 8.86 -2.62 24.87
C GLY A 95 10.34 -3.01 24.68
N THR A 96 10.63 -4.14 24.04
CA THR A 96 12.01 -4.64 23.84
C THR A 96 12.65 -4.22 22.51
N GLU A 97 11.83 -3.80 21.54
CA GLU A 97 12.26 -3.37 20.20
C GLU A 97 11.68 -1.99 19.87
N MET A 98 12.26 -1.30 18.89
CA MET A 98 11.76 -0.01 18.39
C MET A 98 11.18 -0.15 16.98
N ILE A 99 10.11 0.61 16.69
CA ILE A 99 9.39 0.64 15.41
C ILE A 99 9.27 2.10 14.95
N PRO A 100 9.51 2.42 13.68
CA PRO A 100 9.23 3.77 13.19
C PRO A 100 7.73 4.04 13.17
N ALA A 101 7.29 5.19 13.67
CA ALA A 101 5.87 5.57 13.70
C ALA A 101 5.28 5.75 12.29
N VAL A 102 6.10 6.25 11.36
CA VAL A 102 5.81 6.40 9.94
C VAL A 102 7.06 6.09 9.12
N MET A 103 6.89 5.83 7.83
CA MET A 103 8.02 5.67 6.91
C MET A 103 8.37 7.00 6.24
N PRO A 104 9.67 7.33 6.05
CA PRO A 104 10.13 8.52 5.33
C PRO A 104 9.98 8.35 3.80
N THR A 105 8.79 7.96 3.36
CA THR A 105 8.56 7.53 1.98
C THR A 105 8.81 8.65 0.97
N LYS A 106 9.54 8.32 -0.11
CA LYS A 106 9.68 9.19 -1.29
C LYS A 106 8.63 8.93 -2.37
N VAL A 107 7.79 7.91 -2.17
CA VAL A 107 6.74 7.50 -3.09
C VAL A 107 5.36 7.76 -2.46
N PRO A 108 4.40 8.35 -3.19
CA PRO A 108 3.03 8.56 -2.71
C PRO A 108 2.22 7.24 -2.71
N ASN A 109 2.67 6.27 -1.90
CA ASN A 109 2.24 4.87 -1.94
C ASN A 109 0.73 4.67 -1.78
N LEU A 110 0.08 5.48 -0.94
CA LEU A 110 -1.36 5.43 -0.72
C LEU A 110 -2.15 5.63 -2.02
N LEU A 111 -1.74 6.57 -2.87
CA LEU A 111 -2.43 6.86 -4.13
C LEU A 111 -2.05 5.87 -5.22
N VAL A 112 -0.77 5.49 -5.32
CA VAL A 112 -0.29 4.66 -6.43
C VAL A 112 -0.67 3.18 -6.29
N ASN A 113 -0.78 2.67 -5.05
CA ASN A 113 -1.19 1.29 -4.80
C ASN A 113 -2.62 1.18 -4.24
N GLY A 114 -3.20 2.28 -3.77
CA GLY A 114 -4.53 2.26 -3.18
C GLY A 114 -4.58 1.54 -1.83
N SER A 115 -5.80 1.41 -1.30
CA SER A 115 -6.07 0.61 -0.10
C SER A 115 -7.55 0.30 0.00
N SER A 116 -7.88 -0.88 0.50
CA SER A 116 -9.25 -1.24 0.88
C SER A 116 -9.22 -1.82 2.28
N GLY A 117 -10.17 -1.38 3.11
CA GLY A 117 -10.24 -1.80 4.50
C GLY A 117 -11.60 -1.51 5.10
N ILE A 118 -12.04 -2.41 5.98
CA ILE A 118 -13.29 -2.29 6.72
C ILE A 118 -12.92 -2.23 8.20
N ALA A 119 -13.32 -1.16 8.87
CA ALA A 119 -13.16 -0.99 10.30
C ALA A 119 -14.54 -1.01 10.98
N VAL A 120 -14.58 -0.76 12.28
CA VAL A 120 -15.85 -0.68 13.02
C VAL A 120 -16.53 0.65 12.68
N GLY A 121 -17.64 0.59 11.94
CA GLY A 121 -18.48 1.75 11.60
C GLY A 121 -17.98 2.59 10.42
N MET A 122 -16.91 2.17 9.72
CA MET A 122 -16.39 2.85 8.53
C MET A 122 -15.70 1.87 7.58
N ALA A 123 -15.61 2.25 6.31
CA ALA A 123 -14.86 1.52 5.30
C ALA A 123 -14.12 2.49 4.39
N THR A 124 -13.02 2.03 3.79
CA THR A 124 -12.25 2.77 2.79
C THR A 124 -12.03 1.91 1.55
N ASN A 125 -12.03 2.55 0.39
CA ASN A 125 -11.67 1.94 -0.88
C ASN A 125 -11.07 3.01 -1.79
N ILE A 126 -9.75 3.04 -1.86
CA ILE A 126 -8.96 3.97 -2.67
C ILE A 126 -8.37 3.15 -3.82
N PRO A 127 -8.72 3.44 -5.09
CA PRO A 127 -8.17 2.73 -6.22
C PRO A 127 -6.71 3.16 -6.50
N PRO A 128 -5.90 2.30 -7.13
CA PRO A 128 -4.53 2.63 -7.53
C PRO A 128 -4.51 3.66 -8.65
N HIS A 129 -3.44 4.45 -8.72
CA HIS A 129 -3.20 5.48 -9.74
C HIS A 129 -1.81 5.33 -10.36
N ASN A 130 -1.63 5.93 -11.53
CA ASN A 130 -0.36 5.92 -12.22
C ASN A 130 0.69 6.79 -11.49
N LEU A 131 1.87 6.24 -11.20
CA LEU A 131 2.94 6.96 -10.49
C LEU A 131 3.39 8.24 -11.22
N THR A 132 3.46 8.20 -12.56
CA THR A 132 3.89 9.37 -13.35
C THR A 132 2.88 10.51 -13.23
N GLU A 133 1.58 10.20 -13.32
CA GLU A 133 0.51 11.18 -13.16
C GLU A 133 0.49 11.79 -11.76
N ILE A 134 0.62 10.96 -10.72
CA ILE A 134 0.67 11.46 -9.34
C ILE A 134 1.88 12.37 -9.13
N VAL A 135 3.08 11.98 -9.60
CA VAL A 135 4.28 12.83 -9.47
C VAL A 135 4.11 14.14 -10.24
N ASN A 136 3.57 14.11 -11.45
CA ASN A 136 3.29 15.32 -12.23
C ASN A 136 2.29 16.24 -11.52
N GLY A 137 1.23 15.67 -10.91
CA GLY A 137 0.28 16.43 -10.10
C GLY A 137 0.94 17.06 -8.86
N CYS A 138 1.84 16.35 -8.18
CA CYS A 138 2.61 16.90 -7.07
C CYS A 138 3.53 18.05 -7.53
N LEU A 139 4.24 17.90 -8.65
CA LEU A 139 5.09 18.96 -9.21
C LEU A 139 4.26 20.20 -9.58
N ALA A 140 3.10 20.01 -10.19
CA ALA A 140 2.17 21.09 -10.50
C ALA A 140 1.69 21.82 -9.23
N LEU A 141 1.41 21.10 -8.13
CA LEU A 141 1.06 21.70 -6.84
C LEU A 141 2.21 22.46 -6.18
N ILE A 142 3.46 22.00 -6.37
CA ILE A 142 4.64 22.71 -5.90
C ILE A 142 4.80 24.03 -6.66
N GLU A 143 4.57 24.03 -7.97
CA GLU A 143 4.62 25.24 -8.81
C GLU A 143 3.46 26.18 -8.52
N ASN A 144 2.25 25.65 -8.30
CA ASN A 144 1.05 26.40 -7.99
C ASN A 144 0.20 25.70 -6.92
N GLY A 145 0.36 26.13 -5.67
CA GLY A 145 -0.40 25.60 -4.55
C GLY A 145 -1.89 25.95 -4.54
N SER A 146 -2.38 26.79 -5.45
CA SER A 146 -3.80 27.14 -5.56
C SER A 146 -4.55 26.38 -6.66
N LEU A 147 -3.95 25.33 -7.22
CA LEU A 147 -4.62 24.48 -8.21
C LEU A 147 -5.90 23.89 -7.61
N THR A 148 -6.98 24.03 -8.37
CA THR A 148 -8.25 23.38 -8.09
C THR A 148 -8.20 21.89 -8.41
N ILE A 149 -9.16 21.14 -7.89
CA ILE A 149 -9.29 19.70 -8.18
C ILE A 149 -9.49 19.47 -9.68
N ASP A 150 -10.33 20.28 -10.34
CA ASP A 150 -10.58 20.17 -11.77
C ASP A 150 -9.30 20.39 -12.60
N GLU A 151 -8.44 21.31 -12.17
CA GLU A 151 -7.13 21.51 -12.80
C GLU A 151 -6.17 20.34 -12.53
N LEU A 152 -6.18 19.77 -11.32
CA LEU A 152 -5.38 18.57 -11.00
C LEU A 152 -5.81 17.35 -11.81
N MET A 153 -7.09 17.24 -12.16
CA MET A 153 -7.61 16.17 -13.02
C MET A 153 -7.12 16.24 -14.48
N SER A 154 -6.45 17.32 -14.87
CA SER A 154 -5.71 17.37 -16.13
C SER A 154 -4.38 16.60 -16.07
N TYR A 155 -3.79 16.47 -14.87
CA TYR A 155 -2.56 15.71 -14.62
C TYR A 155 -2.86 14.27 -14.19
N ILE A 156 -3.92 14.06 -13.41
CA ILE A 156 -4.33 12.74 -12.88
C ILE A 156 -5.64 12.35 -13.57
N THR A 157 -5.53 11.49 -14.57
CA THR A 157 -6.64 11.21 -15.50
C THR A 157 -7.67 10.25 -14.90
N GLY A 158 -7.25 9.41 -13.97
CA GLY A 158 -8.09 8.51 -13.19
C GLY A 158 -7.30 7.32 -12.62
N PRO A 159 -8.02 6.29 -12.12
CA PRO A 159 -7.40 5.07 -11.64
C PRO A 159 -6.62 4.30 -12.72
N ASP A 160 -5.54 3.64 -12.32
CA ASP A 160 -4.70 2.77 -13.16
C ASP A 160 -4.58 1.38 -12.51
N PHE A 161 -5.39 0.44 -12.96
CA PHE A 161 -5.49 -0.90 -12.37
C PHE A 161 -4.38 -1.84 -12.89
N PRO A 162 -3.83 -2.72 -12.03
CA PRO A 162 -2.77 -3.66 -12.42
C PRO A 162 -3.17 -4.61 -13.57
N THR A 163 -4.45 -4.95 -13.67
CA THR A 163 -4.98 -5.87 -14.69
C THR A 163 -5.40 -5.17 -15.98
N GLY A 164 -5.22 -3.85 -16.08
CA GLY A 164 -5.81 -3.04 -17.13
C GLY A 164 -7.35 -3.04 -17.09
N GLY A 165 -7.97 -2.73 -18.22
CA GLY A 165 -9.42 -2.66 -18.37
C GLY A 165 -9.88 -1.39 -19.08
N ILE A 166 -11.20 -1.24 -19.24
CA ILE A 166 -11.82 -0.05 -19.84
C ILE A 166 -12.77 0.56 -18.81
N ILE A 167 -12.53 1.82 -18.44
CA ILE A 167 -13.45 2.59 -17.59
C ILE A 167 -14.40 3.35 -18.51
N ASN A 168 -15.69 3.00 -18.45
CA ASN A 168 -16.73 3.68 -19.22
C ASN A 168 -17.33 4.83 -18.40
N GLY A 169 -17.12 6.06 -18.89
CA GLY A 169 -17.63 7.27 -18.27
C GLY A 169 -16.65 7.91 -17.28
N ARG A 170 -16.72 9.25 -17.18
CA ARG A 170 -15.81 10.06 -16.35
C ARG A 170 -16.51 10.67 -15.13
N SER A 171 -17.85 10.65 -15.10
CA SER A 171 -18.65 11.28 -14.04
C SER A 171 -18.36 10.70 -12.65
N GLY A 172 -18.23 9.37 -12.55
CA GLY A 172 -17.88 8.72 -11.27
C GLY A 172 -16.50 9.11 -10.76
N ILE A 173 -15.51 9.26 -11.66
CA ILE A 173 -14.16 9.70 -11.30
C ILE A 173 -14.21 11.13 -10.75
N VAL A 174 -14.84 12.06 -11.48
CA VAL A 174 -14.98 13.47 -11.07
C VAL A 174 -15.70 13.60 -9.73
N GLN A 175 -16.76 12.81 -9.53
CA GLN A 175 -17.52 12.83 -8.28
C GLN A 175 -16.68 12.33 -7.10
N LEU A 176 -15.86 11.30 -7.28
CA LEU A 176 -14.99 10.75 -6.23
C LEU A 176 -13.81 11.68 -5.88
N THR A 177 -13.32 12.46 -6.85
CA THR A 177 -12.21 13.38 -6.66
C THR A 177 -12.63 14.75 -6.15
N ALA A 178 -13.88 15.17 -6.38
CA ALA A 178 -14.46 16.35 -5.75
C ALA A 178 -14.37 16.24 -4.22
N PRO A 179 -14.44 17.34 -3.44
CA PRO A 179 -14.47 17.25 -1.99
C PRO A 179 -15.79 16.59 -1.58
N VAL A 180 -15.80 15.26 -1.54
CA VAL A 180 -16.93 14.48 -1.07
C VAL A 180 -16.90 14.58 0.46
N VAL A 181 -17.66 15.53 0.98
CA VAL A 181 -18.44 15.22 2.18
C VAL A 181 -19.26 14.00 1.80
N ALA A 182 -18.88 12.83 2.29
CA ALA A 182 -19.70 11.63 2.14
C ALA A 182 -21.13 12.01 2.50
N PRO A 183 -22.15 11.65 1.69
CA PRO A 183 -23.52 11.94 2.06
C PRO A 183 -23.74 11.39 3.45
N SER A 184 -24.16 12.28 4.35
CA SER A 184 -24.36 12.06 5.78
C SER A 184 -24.85 10.65 6.12
N MET A 185 -23.95 9.75 6.49
CA MET A 185 -24.31 8.60 7.31
C MET A 185 -24.31 9.09 8.77
N TYR A 186 -25.44 9.67 9.16
CA TYR A 186 -25.79 9.84 10.56
C TYR A 186 -25.93 8.43 11.16
N VAL A 187 -24.88 7.94 11.81
CA VAL A 187 -24.95 6.76 12.68
C VAL A 187 -25.35 7.27 14.06
N PRO A 188 -26.61 7.11 14.51
CA PRO A 188 -26.98 7.51 15.86
C PRO A 188 -26.14 6.69 16.84
N ARG A 189 -25.40 7.37 17.73
CA ARG A 189 -24.71 6.75 18.85
C ARG A 189 -25.73 5.93 19.66
N PRO A 190 -25.51 4.63 19.90
CA PRO A 190 -26.27 3.91 20.91
C PRO A 190 -25.97 4.57 22.24
N LYS A 191 -27.02 5.06 22.92
CA LYS A 191 -26.94 5.37 24.35
C LYS A 191 -26.86 4.03 25.08
N TRP A 192 -25.71 3.73 25.65
CA TRP A 192 -25.60 2.93 26.88
C TRP A 192 -24.57 3.63 27.76
#